data_AF-A0A642VE25-F1
#
_entry.id   AF-A0A642VE25-F1
#
_cell.length_a   1.000
_cell.length_b   1.000
_cell.length_c   1.000
_cell.angle_alpha   90.00
_cell.angle_beta   90.00
_cell.angle_gamma   90.00
#
_symmetry.space_group_name_H-M   'P 1'
#
loop_
_entity.id
_entity.type
_entity.pdbx_description
1 polymer ?
#
loop_
_entity_poly.entity_id
_entity_poly.type
_entity_poly.pdbx_seq_one_letter_code
_entity_poly.pdbx_strand_id
1 'polypeptide(L)'
;MSRKQKALQTWKGKINVLVEEAGYEELHGKDLRNVNENVKDTLLNKFLKRNKYDIEKTKSHLIRPLKWGKEFNPISAAFKEEHDELCNDFGVITKHKGKITISERTCSTRLDEKEMTTLRFGLV
;
A
#
# COMPACT_ATOMS: atom_id res chain seq x y z
N MET A 1 -23.95 0.27 -10.46
CA MET A 1 -22.54 0.07 -10.06
C MET A 1 -21.94 1.36 -9.51
N SER A 2 -21.25 1.29 -8.38
CA SER A 2 -20.51 2.42 -7.79
C SER A 2 -19.33 2.84 -8.68
N ARG A 3 -18.93 4.13 -8.65
CA ARG A 3 -17.79 4.67 -9.42
C ARG A 3 -16.51 3.87 -9.20
N LYS A 4 -16.27 3.43 -7.96
CA LYS A 4 -15.10 2.63 -7.57
C LYS A 4 -15.09 1.24 -8.23
N GLN A 5 -16.26 0.60 -8.31
CA GLN A 5 -16.41 -0.71 -8.94
C GLN A 5 -16.20 -0.61 -10.45
N LYS A 6 -16.75 0.44 -11.09
CA LYS A 6 -16.50 0.71 -12.52
C LYS A 6 -15.01 0.88 -12.80
N ALA A 7 -14.31 1.69 -12.00
CA ALA A 7 -12.87 1.89 -12.13
C ALA A 7 -12.09 0.58 -12.00
N LEU A 8 -12.44 -0.27 -11.02
CA LEU A 8 -11.81 -1.57 -10.86
C LEU A 8 -12.02 -2.49 -12.06
N GLN A 9 -13.24 -2.55 -12.62
CA GLN A 9 -13.53 -3.37 -13.80
C GLN A 9 -12.75 -2.89 -15.04
N THR A 10 -12.73 -1.58 -15.28
CA THR A 10 -11.90 -0.98 -16.35
C THR A 10 -10.42 -1.32 -16.14
N TRP A 11 -9.96 -1.27 -14.89
CA TRP A 11 -8.57 -1.54 -14.54
C TRP A 11 -8.18 -3.00 -14.76
N LYS A 12 -9.05 -3.95 -14.40
CA LYS A 12 -8.86 -5.39 -14.68
C LYS A 12 -8.68 -5.66 -16.16
N GLY A 13 -9.51 -5.06 -17.02
CA GLY A 13 -9.42 -5.25 -18.47
C GLY A 13 -8.08 -4.79 -19.06
N LYS A 14 -7.40 -3.83 -18.42
CA LYS A 14 -6.11 -3.30 -18.88
C LYS A 14 -4.90 -4.12 -18.39
N ILE A 15 -5.06 -5.03 -17.43
CA ILE A 15 -3.91 -5.63 -16.73
C ILE A 15 -2.98 -6.42 -17.66
N ASN A 16 -3.52 -7.20 -18.59
CA ASN A 16 -2.71 -8.04 -19.49
C ASN A 16 -1.80 -7.16 -20.35
N VAL A 17 -2.36 -6.09 -20.95
CA VAL A 17 -1.59 -5.13 -21.75
C VAL A 17 -0.47 -4.47 -20.93
N LEU A 18 -0.73 -4.13 -19.67
CA LEU A 18 0.26 -3.51 -18.80
C LEU A 18 1.38 -4.46 -18.39
N VAL A 19 1.06 -5.73 -18.18
CA VAL A 19 2.05 -6.78 -17.89
C VAL A 19 2.95 -7.01 -19.11
N GLU A 20 2.39 -7.03 -20.33
CA GLU A 20 3.20 -7.06 -21.56
C GLU A 20 4.10 -5.83 -21.67
N GLU A 21 3.57 -4.63 -21.40
CA GLU A 21 4.31 -3.36 -21.47
C GLU A 21 5.47 -3.30 -20.46
N ALA A 22 5.28 -3.87 -19.26
CA ALA A 22 6.33 -3.97 -18.25
C ALA A 22 7.29 -5.15 -18.52
N GLY A 23 6.83 -6.19 -19.21
CA GLY A 23 7.58 -7.42 -19.47
C GLY A 23 7.92 -8.20 -18.19
N TYR A 24 7.08 -8.09 -17.16
CA TYR A 24 7.21 -8.75 -15.85
C TYR A 24 5.85 -8.88 -15.18
N GLU A 25 5.58 -10.04 -14.57
CA GLU A 25 4.24 -10.45 -14.11
C GLU A 25 4.10 -10.64 -12.60
N GLU A 26 5.22 -10.62 -11.86
CA GLU A 26 5.23 -10.81 -10.41
C GLU A 26 5.02 -9.47 -9.67
N LEU A 27 4.12 -9.49 -8.69
CA LEU A 27 3.88 -8.39 -7.78
C LEU A 27 3.58 -8.88 -6.34
N HIS A 28 4.44 -8.52 -5.38
CA HIS A 28 4.36 -8.89 -3.96
C HIS A 28 4.25 -10.41 -3.69
N GLY A 29 5.06 -11.21 -4.37
CA GLY A 29 5.07 -12.67 -4.35
C GLY A 29 3.89 -13.33 -5.06
N LYS A 30 3.18 -12.62 -5.94
CA LYS A 30 2.01 -13.13 -6.67
C LYS A 30 2.11 -12.82 -8.16
N ASP A 31 1.87 -13.83 -8.98
CA ASP A 31 1.76 -13.67 -10.42
C ASP A 31 0.40 -13.07 -10.80
N LEU A 32 0.42 -11.89 -11.43
CA LEU A 32 -0.78 -11.14 -11.82
C LEU A 32 -1.67 -11.87 -12.84
N ARG A 33 -1.12 -12.81 -13.63
CA ARG A 33 -1.90 -13.59 -14.60
C ARG A 33 -2.65 -14.74 -13.94
N ASN A 34 -1.98 -15.47 -13.04
CA ASN A 34 -2.48 -16.73 -12.48
C ASN A 34 -3.02 -16.63 -11.04
N VAL A 35 -2.97 -15.46 -10.41
CA VAL A 35 -3.46 -15.29 -9.04
C VAL A 35 -4.99 -15.35 -8.94
N ASN A 36 -5.48 -15.88 -7.82
CA ASN A 36 -6.90 -15.85 -7.44
C ASN A 36 -7.52 -14.45 -7.57
N GLU A 37 -8.73 -14.39 -8.13
CA GLU A 37 -9.41 -13.13 -8.45
C GLU A 37 -9.57 -12.21 -7.21
N ASN A 38 -9.90 -12.77 -6.05
CA ASN A 38 -10.03 -11.97 -4.81
C ASN A 38 -8.71 -11.28 -4.39
N VAL A 39 -7.59 -11.98 -4.57
CA VAL A 39 -6.27 -11.43 -4.26
C VAL A 39 -5.86 -10.43 -5.33
N LYS A 40 -6.12 -10.74 -6.61
CA LYS A 40 -5.95 -9.80 -7.73
C LYS A 40 -6.68 -8.49 -7.46
N ASP A 41 -7.95 -8.57 -7.09
CA ASP A 41 -8.79 -7.41 -6.78
C ASP A 41 -8.22 -6.59 -5.64
N THR A 42 -7.74 -7.26 -4.59
CA THR A 42 -7.14 -6.60 -3.44
C THR A 42 -5.86 -5.86 -3.83
N LEU A 43 -4.99 -6.49 -4.62
CA LEU A 43 -3.76 -5.89 -5.14
C LEU A 43 -4.08 -4.68 -6.02
N LEU A 44 -4.95 -4.85 -7.01
CA LEU A 44 -5.36 -3.80 -7.94
C LEU A 44 -6.03 -2.62 -7.20
N ASN A 45 -6.92 -2.91 -6.25
CA ASN A 45 -7.60 -1.90 -5.46
C ASN A 45 -6.63 -1.12 -4.56
N LYS A 46 -5.52 -1.71 -4.12
CA LYS A 46 -4.46 -1.00 -3.37
C LYS A 46 -3.88 0.16 -4.19
N PHE A 47 -3.58 -0.06 -5.47
CA PHE A 47 -3.08 0.98 -6.37
C PHE A 47 -4.16 2.00 -6.72
N LEU A 48 -5.39 1.56 -7.00
CA LEU A 48 -6.52 2.48 -7.27
C LEU A 48 -6.81 3.38 -6.07
N LYS A 49 -6.83 2.84 -4.85
CA LYS A 49 -7.03 3.63 -3.61
C LYS A 49 -5.95 4.68 -3.44
N ARG A 50 -4.68 4.32 -3.63
CA ARG A 50 -3.55 5.26 -3.55
C ARG A 50 -3.70 6.44 -4.52
N ASN A 51 -4.24 6.18 -5.70
CA ASN A 51 -4.40 7.17 -6.77
C ASN A 51 -5.79 7.80 -6.82
N LYS A 52 -6.60 7.69 -5.75
CA LYS A 52 -7.97 8.23 -5.72
C LYS A 52 -8.83 7.79 -6.91
N TYR A 53 -8.63 6.56 -7.39
CA TYR A 53 -9.31 5.94 -8.53
C TYR A 53 -9.07 6.63 -9.89
N ASP A 54 -7.94 7.33 -10.04
CA ASP A 54 -7.44 7.83 -11.33
C ASP A 54 -6.69 6.72 -12.09
N ILE A 55 -7.20 6.32 -13.25
CA ILE A 55 -6.69 5.18 -14.02
C ILE A 55 -5.29 5.46 -14.61
N GLU A 56 -5.06 6.65 -15.14
CA GLU A 56 -3.80 6.98 -15.83
C GLU A 56 -2.65 7.13 -14.83
N LYS A 57 -2.92 7.74 -13.67
CA LYS A 57 -1.94 7.75 -12.56
C LYS A 57 -1.70 6.36 -11.98
N THR A 58 -2.71 5.50 -11.99
CA THR A 58 -2.55 4.10 -11.55
C THR A 58 -1.66 3.32 -12.50
N LYS A 59 -1.74 3.57 -13.81
CA LYS A 59 -0.84 3.00 -14.82
C LYS A 59 0.63 3.29 -14.54
N SER A 60 1.00 4.56 -14.41
CA SER A 60 2.40 4.92 -14.15
C SER A 60 2.91 4.33 -12.84
N HIS A 61 2.07 4.31 -11.80
CA HIS A 61 2.41 3.75 -10.49
C HIS A 61 2.47 2.21 -10.45
N LEU A 62 1.84 1.50 -11.39
CA LEU A 62 1.93 0.04 -11.49
C LEU A 62 3.12 -0.40 -12.37
N ILE A 63 3.35 0.25 -13.51
CA ILE A 63 4.43 -0.14 -14.44
C ILE A 63 5.80 0.03 -13.79
N ARG A 64 6.01 1.13 -13.06
CA ARG A 64 7.29 1.42 -12.42
C ARG A 64 7.79 0.29 -11.50
N PRO A 65 7.01 -0.20 -10.52
CA PRO A 65 7.45 -1.32 -9.69
C PRO A 65 7.58 -2.64 -10.44
N LEU A 66 6.80 -2.90 -11.50
CA LEU A 66 6.97 -4.11 -12.32
C LEU A 66 8.30 -4.11 -13.09
N LYS A 67 8.67 -2.96 -13.70
CA LYS A 67 9.97 -2.81 -14.35
C LYS A 67 11.13 -2.95 -13.35
N TRP A 68 10.99 -2.32 -12.18
CA TRP A 68 11.96 -2.49 -11.10
C TRP A 68 12.07 -3.94 -10.63
N GLY A 69 10.94 -4.65 -10.50
CA GLY A 69 10.91 -6.07 -10.13
C GLY A 69 11.64 -6.96 -11.15
N LYS A 70 11.56 -6.62 -12.43
CA LYS A 70 12.32 -7.27 -13.50
C LYS A 70 13.83 -7.08 -13.37
N GLU A 71 14.25 -5.84 -13.10
CA GLU A 71 15.67 -5.47 -13.02
C GLU A 71 16.32 -5.98 -11.74
N PHE A 72 15.62 -5.86 -10.61
CA PHE A 72 16.15 -6.17 -9.28
C PHE A 72 15.87 -7.61 -8.83
N ASN A 73 14.77 -8.21 -9.27
CA ASN A 73 14.32 -9.55 -8.88
C ASN A 73 14.21 -9.75 -7.34
N PRO A 74 13.22 -9.11 -6.68
CA PRO A 74 13.09 -9.14 -5.22
C PRO A 74 12.86 -10.54 -4.63
N ILE A 75 12.34 -11.48 -5.42
CA ILE A 75 12.16 -12.88 -4.99
C ILE A 75 13.51 -13.60 -4.86
N SER A 76 14.47 -13.28 -5.72
CA SER A 76 15.84 -13.78 -5.59
C SER A 76 16.50 -13.24 -4.33
N ALA A 77 16.46 -11.91 -4.14
CA ALA A 77 17.02 -11.26 -2.96
C ALA A 77 16.42 -11.79 -1.65
N ALA A 78 15.14 -12.13 -1.63
CA ALA A 78 14.47 -12.63 -0.43
C ALA A 78 14.77 -14.10 -0.10
N PHE A 79 15.00 -14.97 -1.10
CA PHE A 79 14.98 -16.42 -0.88
C PHE A 79 16.14 -17.21 -1.49
N LYS A 80 16.94 -16.63 -2.40
CA LYS A 80 18.01 -17.34 -3.11
C LYS A 80 19.39 -16.78 -2.81
N GLU A 81 19.50 -15.48 -2.61
CA GLU A 81 20.77 -14.81 -2.36
C GLU A 81 21.21 -14.99 -0.91
N GLU A 82 22.51 -15.11 -0.71
CA GLU A 82 23.13 -15.11 0.61
C GLU A 82 23.47 -13.66 1.01
N HIS A 83 23.16 -13.33 2.26
CA HIS A 83 23.43 -12.01 2.84
C HIS A 83 24.44 -12.13 3.96
N ASP A 84 25.17 -11.03 4.22
CA ASP A 84 26.12 -10.94 5.33
C ASP A 84 25.46 -11.33 6.66
N GLU A 85 26.16 -12.12 7.47
CA GLU A 85 25.67 -12.65 8.74
C GLU A 85 25.25 -11.51 9.68
N LEU A 86 26.00 -10.40 9.67
CA LEU A 86 25.68 -9.22 10.45
C LEU A 86 24.30 -8.64 10.06
N CYS A 87 23.93 -8.66 8.77
CA CYS A 87 22.62 -8.20 8.31
C CYS A 87 21.49 -9.15 8.69
N ASN A 88 21.75 -10.47 8.71
CA ASN A 88 20.76 -11.46 9.10
C ASN A 88 20.37 -11.34 10.58
N ASP A 89 21.32 -10.99 11.44
CA ASP A 89 21.09 -10.87 12.88
C ASP A 89 20.17 -9.68 13.26
N PHE A 90 20.18 -8.59 12.47
CA PHE A 90 19.32 -7.44 12.73
C PHE A 90 17.87 -7.62 12.23
N GLY A 91 17.63 -8.54 11.30
CA GLY A 91 16.39 -8.67 10.55
C GLY A 91 15.33 -9.56 11.19
N VAL A 92 14.71 -9.16 12.31
CA VAL A 92 13.67 -9.98 12.96
C VAL A 92 12.25 -9.63 12.47
N ILE A 93 11.58 -10.58 11.79
CA ILE A 93 10.17 -10.45 11.35
C ILE A 93 9.27 -11.28 12.29
N THR A 94 8.40 -10.62 13.05
CA THR A 94 7.44 -11.29 13.93
C THR A 94 6.03 -11.28 13.36
N LYS A 95 5.31 -12.41 13.50
CA LYS A 95 3.90 -12.52 13.14
C LYS A 95 3.06 -12.69 14.41
N HIS A 96 2.33 -11.65 14.78
CA HIS A 96 1.36 -11.73 15.88
C HIS A 96 0.11 -12.52 15.44
N LYS A 97 -0.30 -13.52 16.23
CA LYS A 97 -1.45 -14.39 15.93
C LYS A 97 -2.79 -13.88 16.50
N GLY A 98 -2.78 -12.82 17.32
CA GLY A 98 -3.99 -12.25 17.91
C GLY A 98 -4.83 -11.43 16.94
N LYS A 99 -6.11 -11.22 17.28
CA LYS A 99 -6.99 -10.31 16.55
C LYS A 99 -6.47 -8.87 16.72
N ILE A 100 -6.19 -8.20 15.61
CA ILE A 100 -5.93 -6.77 15.61
C ILE A 100 -7.27 -6.07 15.84
N THR A 101 -7.56 -5.73 17.09
CA THR A 101 -8.64 -4.80 17.40
C THR A 101 -8.15 -3.40 17.02
N ILE A 102 -8.64 -2.87 15.91
CA ILE A 102 -8.40 -1.46 15.56
C ILE A 102 -9.29 -0.65 16.51
N SER A 103 -8.75 -0.25 17.66
CA SER A 103 -9.34 0.85 18.41
C SER A 103 -9.03 2.12 17.63
N GLU A 104 -10.06 2.75 17.09
CA GLU A 104 -9.96 4.11 16.60
C GLU A 104 -9.57 5.00 17.78
N ARG A 105 -8.27 5.26 17.98
CA ARG A 105 -7.84 6.41 18.76
C ARG A 105 -8.13 7.64 17.91
N THR A 106 -9.33 8.19 18.03
CA THR A 106 -9.51 9.61 17.78
C THR A 106 -8.52 10.32 18.70
N CYS A 107 -7.51 10.96 18.12
CA CYS A 107 -6.69 11.92 18.84
C CYS A 107 -7.62 13.10 19.16
N SER A 108 -8.34 13.04 20.28
CA SER A 108 -8.94 14.22 20.85
C SER A 108 -7.79 15.06 21.38
N THR A 109 -7.43 16.12 20.68
CA THR A 109 -6.77 17.25 21.33
C THR A 109 -7.71 17.77 22.40
N ARG A 110 -7.59 17.23 23.61
CA ARG A 110 -8.03 17.87 24.85
C ARG A 110 -7.02 18.99 25.10
N LEU A 111 -7.25 20.15 24.51
CA LEU A 111 -6.82 21.39 25.12
C LEU A 111 -7.88 21.67 26.19
N ASP A 112 -7.61 21.22 27.41
CA ASP A 112 -8.40 21.62 28.57
C ASP A 112 -8.13 23.11 28.83
N GLU A 113 -8.86 23.98 28.12
CA GLU A 113 -8.91 25.44 28.33
C GLU A 113 -9.65 25.81 29.63
N LYS A 114 -9.27 25.21 30.77
CA LYS A 114 -9.80 25.59 32.09
C LYS A 114 -8.71 25.66 33.16
N GLU A 115 -7.62 26.34 32.85
CA GLU A 115 -6.89 27.13 33.85
C GLU A 115 -7.48 28.54 33.82
N MET A 116 -8.50 28.74 34.66
CA MET A 116 -9.12 30.03 34.91
C MET A 116 -8.22 30.81 35.86
N THR A 117 -7.43 31.76 35.36
CA THR A 117 -6.81 32.80 36.19
C THR A 117 -6.91 34.16 35.51
N THR A 118 -7.92 34.91 35.95
CA THR A 118 -8.06 36.36 36.05
C THR A 118 -6.99 37.24 35.37
N LEU A 119 -7.37 37.93 34.29
CA LEU A 119 -6.83 39.26 33.98
C LEU A 119 -7.98 40.20 33.60
N ARG A 120 -8.13 41.24 34.42
CA ARG A 120 -9.12 42.31 34.30
C ARG A 120 -8.86 43.11 33.01
N PHE A 121 -9.90 43.31 32.19
CA PHE A 121 -9.90 44.40 31.22
C PHE A 121 -10.24 45.70 31.95
N GLY A 122 -9.23 46.55 32.12
CA GLY A 122 -9.38 47.97 32.44
C GLY A 122 -8.95 48.80 31.24
N LEU A 123 -9.77 49.81 30.91
CA LEU A 123 -9.50 50.87 29.94
C LEU A 123 -8.06 51.40 30.01
N VAL A 124 -7.44 51.66 28.84
CA VAL A 124 -7.21 53.01 28.26
C VAL A 124 -7.10 52.85 26.74
#